data_AF-A0A2K1WPP3-F1
#
_entry.id   AF-A0A2K1WPP3-F1
#
_cell.length_a   1.000
_cell.length_b   1.000
_cell.length_c   1.000
_cell.angle_alpha   90.00
_cell.angle_beta   90.00
_cell.angle_gamma   90.00
#
_symmetry.space_group_name_H-M   'P 1'
#
loop_
_entity.id
_entity.type
_entity.pdbx_description
1 polymer ?
#
loop_
_entity_poly.entity_id
_entity_poly.type
_entity_poly.pdbx_seq_one_letter_code
_entity_poly.pdbx_strand_id
1 'polypeptide(L)'
;MHQGIPLTEEDRIPWLEILQDALRESLISGKTVVLSCSALQKQYREILRSADSDYHHGSFNSAVKFVLLDAKAEVLAERLDKRAAEGKHFMPAKLLQSQLELLQIDDSEAICKVDATLNPQALVNAIKTLIFGPRKPIAL
;
A
#
# COMPACT_ATOMS: atom_id res chain seq x y z
N MET A 1 11.72 -8.70 -7.55
CA MET A 1 12.12 -10.01 -6.97
C MET A 1 11.68 -11.14 -7.90
N HIS A 2 12.58 -11.72 -8.68
CA HIS A 2 12.26 -12.85 -9.60
C HIS A 2 12.90 -14.18 -9.16
N GLN A 3 13.96 -14.14 -8.35
CA GLN A 3 14.70 -15.34 -7.91
C GLN A 3 14.27 -15.88 -6.53
N GLY A 4 13.19 -15.36 -5.94
CA GLY A 4 12.73 -15.78 -4.61
C GLY A 4 13.57 -15.26 -3.43
N ILE A 5 14.54 -14.38 -3.69
CA ILE A 5 15.35 -13.71 -2.67
C ILE A 5 14.63 -12.42 -2.24
N PRO A 6 14.34 -12.23 -0.94
CA PRO A 6 13.83 -10.98 -0.41
C PRO A 6 14.81 -9.83 -0.65
N LEU A 7 14.29 -8.66 -1.02
CA LEU A 7 15.11 -7.43 -1.06
C LEU A 7 15.65 -7.10 0.34
N THR A 8 16.77 -6.38 0.41
CA THR A 8 17.26 -5.78 1.66
C THR A 8 16.72 -4.36 1.85
N GLU A 9 17.05 -3.70 2.96
CA GLU A 9 16.69 -2.29 3.16
C GLU A 9 17.43 -1.39 2.18
N GLU A 10 18.69 -1.70 1.91
CA GLU A 10 19.54 -0.98 0.96
C GLU A 10 19.00 -1.05 -0.48
N ASP A 11 18.29 -2.13 -0.82
CA ASP A 11 17.58 -2.25 -2.09
C ASP A 11 16.26 -1.46 -2.10
N ARG A 12 15.58 -1.38 -0.95
CA ARG A 12 14.23 -0.78 -0.84
C ARG A 12 14.27 0.73 -0.75
N ILE A 13 15.18 1.31 0.02
CA ILE A 13 15.22 2.75 0.32
C ILE A 13 15.35 3.57 -0.97
N PRO A 14 16.33 3.31 -1.88
CA PRO A 14 16.46 4.09 -3.11
C PRO A 14 15.21 3.99 -4.00
N TRP A 15 14.55 2.84 -4.01
CA TRP A 15 13.30 2.67 -4.76
C TRP A 15 12.15 3.48 -4.14
N LEU A 16 12.05 3.52 -2.81
CA LEU A 16 11.05 4.33 -2.11
C LEU A 16 11.28 5.84 -2.31
N GLU A 17 12.54 6.28 -2.37
CA GLU A 17 12.90 7.66 -2.69
C GLU A 17 12.47 8.05 -4.11
N ILE A 18 12.68 7.18 -5.10
CA ILE A 18 12.17 7.40 -6.48
C ILE A 18 10.64 7.55 -6.48
N LEU A 19 9.93 6.72 -5.72
CA LEU A 19 8.47 6.84 -5.60
C LEU A 19 8.05 8.12 -4.87
N GLN A 20 8.79 8.51 -3.84
CA GLN A 20 8.58 9.76 -3.11
C GLN A 20 8.74 10.97 -4.04
N ASP A 21 9.77 11.00 -4.88
CA ASP A 21 9.98 12.07 -5.86
C ASP A 21 8.84 12.15 -6.88
N ALA A 22 8.41 11.00 -7.42
CA ALA A 22 7.26 10.95 -8.34
C ALA A 22 5.95 11.42 -7.68
N LEU A 23 5.74 11.09 -6.40
CA LEU A 23 4.62 11.60 -5.61
C LEU A 23 4.73 13.13 -5.42
N ARG A 24 5.92 13.63 -5.06
CA ARG A 24 6.18 15.05 -4.85
C ARG A 24 5.90 15.87 -6.10
N GLU A 25 6.40 15.44 -7.25
CA GLU A 25 6.14 16.09 -8.55
C GLU A 25 4.64 16.10 -8.89
N SER A 26 3.93 15.01 -8.61
CA SER A 26 2.49 14.91 -8.84
C SER A 26 1.71 15.89 -7.94
N LEU A 27 2.09 15.99 -6.66
CA LEU A 27 1.50 16.93 -5.71
C LEU A 27 1.72 18.39 -6.13
N ILE A 28 2.97 18.76 -6.49
CA ILE A 28 3.31 20.12 -6.95
C ILE A 28 2.52 20.49 -8.20
N SER A 29 2.32 19.55 -9.11
CA SER A 29 1.56 19.77 -10.35
C SER A 29 0.04 19.70 -10.18
N GLY A 30 -0.46 19.50 -8.94
CA GLY A 30 -1.89 19.37 -8.66
C GLY A 30 -2.54 18.12 -9.27
N LYS A 31 -1.73 17.11 -9.60
CA LYS A 31 -2.20 15.86 -10.22
C LYS A 31 -2.40 14.77 -9.17
N THR A 32 -3.37 13.90 -9.44
CA THR A 32 -3.55 12.66 -8.68
C THR A 32 -2.79 11.52 -9.36
N VAL A 33 -2.00 10.78 -8.58
CA VAL A 33 -1.32 9.56 -9.01
C VAL A 33 -1.69 8.40 -8.07
N VAL A 34 -1.76 7.19 -8.62
CA VAL A 34 -1.97 5.96 -7.87
C VAL A 34 -0.80 5.03 -8.13
N LEU A 35 -0.17 4.55 -7.06
CA LEU A 35 0.99 3.66 -7.12
C LEU A 35 0.65 2.34 -6.42
N SER A 36 1.12 1.23 -6.98
CA SER A 36 1.14 -0.06 -6.28
C SER A 36 2.50 -0.23 -5.60
N CYS A 37 2.53 -0.18 -4.27
CA CYS A 37 3.71 -0.42 -3.45
C CYS A 37 3.30 -1.26 -2.24
N SER A 38 4.10 -2.25 -1.85
CA SER A 38 3.78 -3.07 -0.69
C SER A 38 3.87 -2.29 0.62
N ALA A 39 4.81 -1.33 0.71
CA ALA A 39 4.97 -0.37 1.80
C ALA A 39 4.71 -0.98 3.21
N LEU A 40 5.25 -2.18 3.43
CA LEU A 40 4.84 -3.07 4.53
C LEU A 40 5.20 -2.51 5.92
N GLN A 41 6.34 -1.83 6.02
CA GLN A 41 6.82 -1.26 7.28
C GLN A 41 6.43 0.22 7.41
N LYS A 42 6.27 0.67 8.66
CA LYS A 42 5.92 2.05 8.98
C LYS A 42 6.91 3.06 8.40
N GLN A 43 8.22 2.77 8.49
CA GLN A 43 9.26 3.63 7.96
C GLN A 43 9.16 3.87 6.44
N TYR A 44 8.71 2.88 5.67
CA TYR A 44 8.53 3.04 4.23
C TYR A 44 7.40 4.01 3.92
N ARG A 45 6.33 3.94 4.72
CA ARG A 45 5.20 4.86 4.59
C ARG A 45 5.58 6.27 5.00
N GLU A 46 6.44 6.45 6.01
CA GLU A 46 7.01 7.77 6.38
C GLU A 46 7.81 8.40 5.23
N ILE A 47 8.68 7.62 4.57
CA ILE A 47 9.43 8.08 3.38
C ILE A 47 8.45 8.58 2.32
N LEU A 48 7.42 7.81 1.99
CA LEU A 48 6.44 8.21 0.99
C LEU A 48 5.58 9.41 1.43
N ARG A 49 5.19 9.51 2.72
CA ARG A 49 4.42 10.66 3.25
C ARG A 49 5.19 11.97 3.15
N SER A 50 6.51 11.94 3.31
CA SER A 50 7.36 13.13 3.20
C SER A 50 7.53 13.67 1.76
N ALA A 51 6.88 13.05 0.78
CA ALA A 51 6.62 13.68 -0.52
C ALA A 51 5.74 14.93 -0.41
N ASP A 52 4.83 14.97 0.58
CA ASP A 52 4.05 16.14 0.95
C ASP A 52 4.90 17.10 1.80
N SER A 53 5.04 18.35 1.36
CA SER A 53 5.86 19.37 2.03
C SER A 53 5.30 19.80 3.39
N ASP A 54 3.99 19.65 3.61
CA ASP A 54 3.35 20.03 4.87
C ASP A 54 3.39 18.89 5.89
N TYR A 55 3.90 17.72 5.49
CA TYR A 55 3.97 16.54 6.33
C TYR A 55 5.03 16.67 7.43
N HIS A 56 4.62 16.42 8.67
CA HIS A 56 5.52 16.28 9.81
C HIS A 56 5.58 14.81 10.21
N HIS A 57 6.79 14.27 10.38
CA HIS A 57 7.00 12.86 10.71
C HIS A 57 6.19 12.45 11.95
N GLY A 58 5.42 11.37 11.84
CA GLY A 58 4.55 10.86 12.90
C GLY A 58 3.21 11.60 13.07
N SER A 59 2.94 12.68 12.33
CA SER A 59 1.62 13.34 12.35
C SER A 59 0.54 12.54 11.61
N PHE A 60 0.97 11.70 10.66
CA PHE A 60 0.15 10.96 9.70
C PHE A 60 -0.85 11.81 8.88
N ASN A 61 -0.80 13.14 9.00
CA ASN A 61 -1.57 14.07 8.20
C ASN A 61 -0.78 14.46 6.96
N SER A 62 -0.91 13.65 5.91
CA SER A 62 -0.27 13.85 4.60
C SER A 62 -1.30 13.77 3.47
N ALA A 63 -1.06 14.47 2.36
CA ALA A 63 -1.76 14.30 1.10
C ALA A 63 -1.55 12.89 0.50
N VAL A 64 -0.45 12.22 0.85
CA VAL A 64 -0.19 10.83 0.47
C VAL A 64 -1.00 9.89 1.36
N LYS A 65 -1.96 9.19 0.77
CA LYS A 65 -2.85 8.24 1.46
C LYS A 65 -2.51 6.80 1.10
N PHE A 66 -2.70 5.90 2.07
CA PHE A 66 -2.47 4.47 1.90
C PHE A 66 -3.78 3.70 1.91
N VAL A 67 -3.87 2.73 1.01
CA VAL A 67 -4.96 1.75 0.95
C VAL A 67 -4.37 0.37 1.17
N LEU A 68 -4.79 -0.30 2.23
CA LEU A 68 -4.47 -1.71 2.44
C LEU A 68 -5.59 -2.56 1.86
N LEU A 69 -5.27 -3.34 0.83
CA LEU A 69 -6.16 -4.38 0.31
C LEU A 69 -6.07 -5.59 1.25
N ASP A 70 -7.00 -5.64 2.20
CA ASP A 70 -6.97 -6.58 3.32
C ASP A 70 -7.75 -7.85 3.00
N ALA A 71 -7.13 -9.00 3.24
CA ALA A 71 -7.78 -10.30 3.17
C ALA A 71 -7.02 -11.28 4.06
N LYS A 72 -7.72 -12.30 4.52
CA LYS A 72 -7.11 -13.36 5.32
C LYS A 72 -6.02 -14.08 4.53
N ALA A 73 -4.99 -14.55 5.24
CA ALA A 73 -3.84 -15.23 4.66
C ALA A 73 -4.25 -16.42 3.77
N GLU A 74 -5.29 -17.16 4.17
CA GLU A 74 -5.78 -18.33 3.44
C GLU A 74 -6.37 -17.93 2.07
N VAL A 75 -7.10 -16.82 2.01
CA VAL A 75 -7.66 -16.29 0.74
C VAL A 75 -6.54 -15.81 -0.19
N LEU A 76 -5.52 -15.16 0.37
CA LEU A 76 -4.36 -14.73 -0.41
C LEU A 76 -3.63 -15.93 -0.98
N ALA A 77 -3.35 -16.95 -0.16
CA ALA A 77 -2.69 -18.19 -0.56
C ALA A 77 -3.45 -18.91 -1.69
N GLU A 78 -4.76 -19.12 -1.53
CA GLU A 78 -5.62 -19.76 -2.55
C GLU A 78 -5.54 -19.02 -3.90
N ARG A 79 -5.52 -17.67 -3.87
CA ARG A 79 -5.37 -16.85 -5.08
C ARG A 79 -3.99 -17.00 -5.73
N LEU A 80 -2.92 -17.18 -4.95
CA LEU A 80 -1.61 -17.46 -5.51
C LEU A 80 -1.57 -18.84 -6.16
N ASP A 81 -2.09 -19.87 -5.48
CA ASP A 81 -2.10 -21.25 -5.95
C ASP A 81 -2.88 -21.39 -7.26
N LYS A 82 -4.06 -20.75 -7.33
CA LYS A 82 -4.86 -20.71 -8.56
C LYS A 82 -4.09 -20.09 -9.73
N ARG A 83 -3.37 -18.98 -9.51
CA ARG A 83 -2.58 -18.32 -10.56
C ARG A 83 -1.38 -19.16 -10.98
N ALA A 84 -0.73 -19.85 -10.04
CA ALA A 84 0.36 -20.77 -10.33
C ALA A 84 -0.14 -21.95 -11.18
N ALA A 85 -1.31 -22.51 -10.86
CA ALA A 85 -1.95 -23.57 -11.64
C ALA A 85 -2.33 -23.13 -13.07
N GLU A 86 -2.65 -21.85 -13.27
CA GLU A 86 -2.89 -21.23 -14.59
C GLU A 86 -1.59 -21.02 -15.41
N GLY A 87 -0.43 -21.43 -14.91
CA GLY A 87 0.86 -21.29 -15.60
C GLY A 87 1.44 -19.88 -15.58
N LYS A 88 0.88 -18.99 -14.75
CA LYS A 88 1.44 -17.65 -14.56
C LYS A 88 2.64 -17.75 -13.62
N HIS A 89 3.77 -17.15 -14.00
CA HIS A 89 4.95 -17.01 -13.15
C HIS A 89 4.55 -16.22 -11.90
N PHE A 90 4.28 -16.94 -10.79
CA PHE A 90 3.74 -16.32 -9.60
C PHE A 90 4.58 -16.60 -8.36
N MET A 91 4.49 -15.67 -7.42
CA MET A 91 5.31 -15.67 -6.21
C MET A 91 5.10 -16.96 -5.39
N PRO A 92 6.17 -17.65 -4.96
CA PRO A 92 6.05 -18.82 -4.11
C PRO A 92 5.42 -18.48 -2.75
N ALA A 93 4.67 -19.43 -2.16
CA ALA A 93 3.96 -19.26 -0.88
C ALA A 93 4.85 -18.75 0.27
N LYS A 94 6.14 -19.13 0.28
CA LYS A 94 7.12 -18.64 1.26
C LYS A 94 7.30 -17.11 1.23
N LEU A 95 7.12 -16.47 0.08
CA LEU A 95 7.14 -15.01 -0.01
C LEU A 95 5.86 -14.37 0.53
N LEU A 96 4.70 -15.04 0.44
CA LEU A 96 3.49 -14.51 1.08
C LEU A 96 3.66 -14.43 2.58
N GLN A 97 4.15 -15.52 3.18
CA GLN A 97 4.39 -15.59 4.62
C GLN A 97 5.35 -14.48 5.07
N SER A 98 6.47 -14.29 4.37
CA SER A 98 7.42 -13.22 4.74
C SER A 98 6.85 -11.80 4.55
N GLN A 99 5.98 -11.57 3.55
CA GLN A 99 5.30 -10.28 3.40
C GLN A 99 4.31 -10.02 4.55
N LEU A 100 3.57 -11.04 4.97
CA LEU A 100 2.62 -10.94 6.10
C LEU A 100 3.35 -10.69 7.42
N GLU A 101 4.49 -11.35 7.65
CA GLU A 101 5.33 -11.13 8.83
C GLU A 101 5.96 -9.73 8.88
N LEU A 102 6.28 -9.15 7.71
CA LEU A 102 6.82 -7.79 7.59
C LEU A 102 5.74 -6.70 7.69
N LEU A 103 4.45 -7.06 7.57
CA LEU A 103 3.36 -6.10 7.57
C LEU A 103 3.19 -5.50 8.98
N GLN A 104 3.52 -4.23 9.10
CA GLN A 104 3.29 -3.44 10.30
C GLN A 104 2.15 -2.47 10.00
N ILE A 105 1.11 -2.48 10.82
CA ILE A 105 0.00 -1.52 10.75
C ILE A 105 -0.17 -0.91 12.13
N ASP A 106 -0.10 0.41 12.18
CA ASP A 106 -0.41 1.20 13.36
C ASP A 106 -1.71 1.95 13.09
N ASP A 107 -2.72 1.77 13.94
CA ASP A 107 -4.05 2.35 13.74
C ASP A 107 -4.03 3.89 13.74
N SER A 108 -2.99 4.51 14.33
CA SER A 108 -2.79 5.96 14.27
C SER A 108 -2.46 6.47 12.86
N GLU A 109 -2.02 5.60 11.95
CA GLU A 109 -1.65 5.97 10.57
C GLU A 109 -2.84 6.22 9.65
N ALA A 110 -4.06 5.95 10.12
CA ALA A 110 -5.31 6.12 9.35
C ALA A 110 -5.28 5.45 7.97
N ILE A 111 -4.64 4.28 7.86
CA ILE A 111 -4.57 3.50 6.62
C ILE A 111 -5.97 2.99 6.27
N CYS A 112 -6.42 3.27 5.05
CA CYS A 112 -7.73 2.83 4.56
C CYS A 112 -7.70 1.32 4.27
N LYS A 113 -8.29 0.51 5.14
CA LYS A 113 -8.43 -0.95 4.92
C LYS A 113 -9.64 -1.23 4.04
N VAL A 114 -9.46 -2.00 2.98
CA VAL A 114 -10.51 -2.37 2.03
C VAL A 114 -10.50 -3.87 1.81
N ASP A 115 -11.65 -4.51 1.95
CA ASP A 115 -11.81 -5.96 1.81
C ASP A 115 -11.47 -6.43 0.38
N ALA A 116 -10.31 -7.08 0.24
CA ALA A 116 -9.79 -7.59 -1.01
C ALA A 116 -10.57 -8.81 -1.54
N THR A 117 -11.53 -9.37 -0.80
CA THR A 117 -12.42 -10.44 -1.28
C THR A 117 -13.48 -9.94 -2.27
N LEU A 118 -13.79 -8.64 -2.23
CA LEU A 118 -14.72 -8.00 -3.15
C LEU A 118 -14.24 -8.10 -4.60
N ASN A 119 -15.19 -8.03 -5.54
CA ASN A 119 -14.85 -7.93 -6.95
C ASN A 119 -14.14 -6.59 -7.26
N PRO A 120 -13.32 -6.51 -8.32
CA PRO A 120 -12.51 -5.33 -8.61
C PRO A 120 -13.31 -4.01 -8.72
N GLN A 121 -14.53 -4.06 -9.28
CA GLN A 121 -15.34 -2.86 -9.43
C GLN A 121 -15.85 -2.35 -8.07
N ALA A 122 -16.28 -3.25 -7.20
CA ALA A 122 -16.69 -2.92 -5.84
C ALA A 122 -15.52 -2.36 -5.01
N LEU A 123 -14.32 -2.95 -5.15
CA LEU A 123 -13.08 -2.44 -4.54
C LEU A 123 -12.79 -1.00 -4.94
N VAL A 124 -12.79 -0.72 -6.25
CA VAL A 124 -12.52 0.63 -6.77
C VAL A 124 -13.55 1.63 -6.24
N ASN A 125 -14.81 1.25 -6.18
CA ASN A 125 -15.87 2.12 -5.66
C ASN A 125 -15.70 2.40 -4.15
N ALA A 126 -15.32 1.38 -3.36
CA ALA A 126 -15.02 1.54 -1.95
C ALA A 126 -13.83 2.49 -1.73
N ILE A 127 -12.75 2.31 -2.49
CA ILE A 127 -11.56 3.18 -2.43
C ILE A 127 -11.91 4.63 -2.77
N LYS A 128 -12.66 4.85 -3.86
CA LYS A 128 -13.10 6.19 -4.25
C LYS A 128 -13.91 6.86 -3.14
N THR A 129 -14.79 6.11 -2.50
CA THR A 129 -15.62 6.62 -1.39
C THR A 129 -14.77 6.96 -0.16
N LEU A 130 -13.79 6.14 0.18
CA LEU A 130 -12.93 6.38 1.35
C LEU A 130 -11.98 7.57 1.16
N ILE A 131 -11.43 7.73 -0.05
CA ILE A 131 -10.42 8.76 -0.34
C ILE A 131 -11.04 10.09 -0.74
N PHE A 132 -12.10 10.07 -1.57
CA PHE A 132 -12.70 11.27 -2.15
C PHE A 132 -14.14 11.54 -1.67
N GLY A 133 -14.71 10.65 -0.85
CA GLY A 133 -16.05 10.85 -0.31
C GLY A 133 -16.12 12.01 0.69
N PRO A 134 -17.33 12.50 0.99
CA PRO A 134 -17.53 13.52 1.99
C PRO A 134 -17.02 13.01 3.35
N ARG A 135 -16.15 13.79 4.01
CA ARG A 135 -15.74 13.50 5.40
C ARG A 135 -17.01 13.52 6.26
N LYS A 136 -17.27 12.44 7.02
CA LYS A 136 -18.34 12.45 8.01
C LYS A 136 -18.06 13.62 8.98
N PRO A 137 -19.05 14.49 9.27
CA PRO A 137 -18.87 15.52 10.28
C PRO A 137 -18.54 14.82 11.60
N ILE A 138 -17.50 15.31 12.28
CA ILE A 138 -17.19 14.90 13.65
C ILE A 138 -18.36 15.37 14.50
N ALA A 139 -19.11 14.43 15.07
CA ALA A 139 -20.09 14.76 16.10
C ALA A 139 -19.30 15.29 17.31
N LEU A 140 -19.52 16.57 17.64
CA LEU A 140 -19.02 17.23 18.84
C LEU A 140 -19.75 16.73 20.09
#